data_AF-A0A2E1MI37-F1
#
_entry.id   AF-A0A2E1MI37-F1
#
_cell.length_a   1.000
_cell.length_b   1.000
_cell.length_c   1.000
_cell.angle_alpha   90.00
_cell.angle_beta   90.00
_cell.angle_gamma   90.00
#
_symmetry.space_group_name_H-M   'P 1'
#
loop_
_entity.id
_entity.type
_entity.pdbx_description
1 polymer ?
#
loop_
_entity_poly.entity_id
_entity_poly.type
_entity_poly.pdbx_seq_one_letter_code
_entity_poly.pdbx_strand_id
1 'polypeptide(L)'
;MNNKVAFYTLGCKLNFSETSTIAREFIENGYQKVSFEDNANFYVLNTCTVTENANKECRKIINKIRKKNSNAHILVTGCYAQLKPKEILSIPGVNPYRCPSLYVSNKTFLFLNN
;
A
#
# COMPACT_ATOMS: atom_id res chain seq x y z
N MET A 1 -17.41 -8.73 -10.14
CA MET A 1 -16.65 -7.47 -10.23
C MET A 1 -15.18 -7.80 -9.93
N ASN A 2 -14.27 -7.69 -10.91
CA ASN A 2 -12.84 -7.95 -10.67
C ASN A 2 -12.19 -6.69 -10.12
N ASN A 3 -12.05 -6.60 -8.80
CA ASN A 3 -11.30 -5.51 -8.16
C ASN A 3 -9.82 -5.64 -8.51
N LYS A 4 -9.25 -4.64 -9.17
CA LYS A 4 -7.84 -4.64 -9.58
C LYS A 4 -6.94 -4.15 -8.44
N VAL A 5 -5.83 -4.83 -8.22
CA VAL A 5 -4.82 -4.47 -7.22
C VAL A 5 -3.43 -4.41 -7.85
N ALA A 6 -2.67 -3.38 -7.50
CA ALA A 6 -1.28 -3.21 -7.87
C ALA A 6 -0.39 -3.12 -6.61
N PHE A 7 0.85 -3.58 -6.71
CA PHE A 7 1.80 -3.61 -5.60
C PHE A 7 3.05 -2.81 -5.95
N TYR A 8 3.56 -2.05 -4.99
CA TYR A 8 4.84 -1.36 -5.09
C TYR A 8 5.65 -1.61 -3.81
N THR A 9 6.89 -2.07 -3.97
CA THR A 9 7.73 -2.46 -2.83
C THR A 9 8.98 -1.61 -2.78
N LEU A 10 9.26 -1.05 -1.61
CA LEU A 10 10.47 -0.30 -1.29
C LEU A 10 11.16 -0.95 -0.08
N GLY A 11 12.45 -1.26 -0.21
CA GLY A 11 13.25 -1.72 0.93
C GLY A 11 14.00 -3.02 0.67
N CYS A 12 14.03 -3.88 1.68
CA CYS A 12 14.90 -5.06 1.71
C CYS A 12 14.18 -6.32 1.24
N LYS A 13 14.92 -7.45 1.19
CA LYS A 13 14.39 -8.77 0.80
C LYS A 13 13.14 -9.17 1.58
N LEU A 14 13.04 -8.79 2.86
CA LEU A 14 11.86 -9.07 3.68
C LEU A 14 10.61 -8.38 3.12
N ASN A 15 10.70 -7.13 2.69
CA ASN A 15 9.56 -6.42 2.08
C ASN A 15 9.07 -7.13 0.80
N PHE A 16 9.99 -7.63 -0.03
CA PHE A 16 9.61 -8.39 -1.23
C PHE A 16 8.92 -9.73 -0.90
N SER A 17 9.42 -10.44 0.12
CA SER A 17 8.78 -11.66 0.61
C SER A 17 7.38 -11.38 1.13
N GLU A 18 7.22 -10.34 1.94
CA GLU A 18 5.92 -9.92 2.47
C GLU A 18 4.94 -9.52 1.36
N THR A 19 5.40 -8.73 0.39
CA THR A 19 4.57 -8.34 -0.76
C THR A 19 4.09 -9.57 -1.53
N SER A 20 4.92 -10.61 -1.65
CA SER A 20 4.52 -11.86 -2.32
C SER A 20 3.40 -12.57 -1.57
N THR A 21 3.48 -12.64 -0.23
CA THR A 21 2.42 -13.18 0.62
C THR A 21 1.13 -12.36 0.51
N ILE A 22 1.23 -11.04 0.64
CA ILE A 22 0.08 -10.12 0.54
C ILE A 22 -0.58 -10.26 -0.84
N ALA A 23 0.20 -10.28 -1.92
CA ALA A 23 -0.32 -10.42 -3.27
C ALA A 23 -1.09 -11.72 -3.47
N ARG A 24 -0.61 -12.82 -2.87
CA ARG A 24 -1.31 -14.10 -2.89
C ARG A 24 -2.65 -14.01 -2.16
N GLU A 25 -2.69 -13.42 -0.97
CA GLU A 25 -3.93 -13.24 -0.21
C GLU A 25 -4.97 -12.41 -0.99
N PHE A 26 -4.55 -11.32 -1.63
CA PHE A 26 -5.44 -10.53 -2.51
C PHE A 26 -6.01 -11.40 -3.65
N ILE A 27 -5.17 -12.20 -4.32
CA ILE A 27 -5.62 -13.08 -5.41
C ILE A 27 -6.60 -14.14 -4.91
N GLU A 28 -6.32 -14.77 -3.76
CA GLU A 28 -7.20 -15.76 -3.12
C GLU A 28 -8.55 -15.16 -2.72
N ASN A 29 -8.59 -13.86 -2.43
CA ASN A 29 -9.83 -13.10 -2.17
C ASN A 29 -10.50 -12.55 -3.45
N GLY A 30 -10.08 -13.00 -4.64
CA GLY A 30 -10.73 -12.67 -5.91
C GLY A 30 -10.30 -11.34 -6.54
N TYR A 31 -9.21 -10.72 -6.05
CA TYR A 31 -8.66 -9.53 -6.69
C TYR A 31 -7.78 -9.89 -7.89
N GLN A 32 -7.85 -9.08 -8.94
CA GLN A 32 -6.99 -9.22 -10.11
C GLN A 32 -5.72 -8.41 -9.91
N LYS A 33 -4.57 -9.08 -9.81
CA LYS A 33 -3.26 -8.41 -9.83
C LYS A 33 -3.00 -7.79 -11.20
N VAL A 34 -2.63 -6.51 -11.22
CA VAL A 34 -2.24 -5.74 -12.42
C VAL A 34 -0.87 -5.09 -12.22
N SER A 35 -0.27 -4.56 -13.30
CA SER A 35 0.98 -3.81 -13.17
C SER A 35 0.76 -2.52 -12.39
N PHE A 36 1.82 -1.99 -11.78
CA PHE A 36 1.73 -0.71 -11.08
C PHE A 36 1.41 0.46 -12.03
N GLU A 37 1.83 0.32 -13.29
CA GLU A 37 1.59 1.23 -14.40
C GLU A 37 0.15 1.17 -14.91
N ASP A 38 -0.64 0.16 -14.54
CA ASP A 38 -2.04 0.03 -14.91
C ASP A 38 -2.96 0.74 -13.92
N ASN A 39 -4.19 1.04 -14.34
CA ASN A 39 -5.23 1.57 -13.44
C ASN A 39 -5.76 0.45 -12.54
N ALA A 40 -5.47 0.55 -11.25
CA ALA A 40 -5.96 -0.34 -10.20
C ALA A 40 -6.95 0.40 -9.29
N ASN A 41 -7.87 -0.36 -8.68
CA ASN A 41 -8.75 0.15 -7.63
C ASN A 41 -7.98 0.27 -6.31
N PHE A 42 -7.03 -0.66 -6.09
CA PHE A 42 -6.21 -0.72 -4.89
C PHE A 42 -4.72 -0.69 -5.26
N TYR A 43 -3.95 0.13 -4.57
CA TYR A 43 -2.50 0.17 -4.66
C TYR A 43 -1.91 -0.15 -3.29
N VAL A 44 -1.10 -1.19 -3.18
CA VAL A 44 -0.42 -1.58 -1.94
C VAL A 44 1.03 -1.14 -2.02
N LEU A 45 1.44 -0.20 -1.17
CA LEU A 45 2.83 0.19 -0.95
C LEU A 45 3.38 -0.53 0.27
N ASN A 46 4.29 -1.50 0.07
CA ASN A 46 5.08 -2.06 1.15
C ASN A 46 6.43 -1.34 1.22
N THR A 47 6.70 -0.61 2.31
CA THR A 47 7.91 0.21 2.41
C THR A 47 8.63 0.06 3.75
N CYS A 48 9.96 -0.01 3.66
CA CYS A 48 10.83 0.17 4.80
C CYS A 48 10.85 1.65 5.26
N THR A 49 11.43 1.91 6.44
CA THR A 49 11.58 3.27 7.02
C THR A 49 13.03 3.61 7.39
N VAL A 50 13.99 2.76 7.01
CA VAL A 50 15.38 2.88 7.45
C VAL A 50 16.05 4.20 7.03
N THR A 51 15.56 4.85 5.98
CA THR A 51 16.10 6.12 5.51
C THR A 51 14.99 7.12 5.23
N GLU A 52 15.31 8.41 5.42
CA GLU A 52 14.40 9.50 5.06
C GLU A 52 14.12 9.55 3.56
N ASN A 53 15.03 9.04 2.74
CA ASN A 53 14.82 8.93 1.31
C ASN A 53 13.71 7.92 0.95
N ALA A 54 13.62 6.79 1.67
CA ALA A 54 12.52 5.84 1.50
C ALA A 54 11.17 6.47 1.85
N ASN A 55 11.12 7.27 2.93
CA ASN A 55 9.91 7.99 3.35
C ASN A 55 9.48 9.02 2.29
N LYS A 56 10.44 9.81 1.75
CA LYS A 56 10.19 10.77 0.67
C LYS A 56 9.69 10.09 -0.60
N GLU A 57 10.29 8.96 -0.99
CA GLU A 57 9.90 8.22 -2.18
C GLU A 57 8.48 7.65 -2.04
N CYS A 58 8.14 7.08 -0.89
CA CYS A 58 6.78 6.65 -0.57
C CYS A 58 5.75 7.78 -0.78
N ARG A 59 6.03 8.99 -0.24
CA ARG A 59 5.15 10.16 -0.42
C ARG A 59 5.01 10.57 -1.90
N LYS A 60 6.09 10.53 -2.68
CA LYS A 60 6.03 10.81 -4.14
C LYS A 60 5.13 9.81 -4.86
N ILE A 61 5.25 8.53 -4.53
CA ILE A 61 4.45 7.48 -5.15
C ILE A 61 2.97 7.63 -4.80
N ILE A 62 2.64 7.93 -3.54
CA ILE A 62 1.25 8.24 -3.13
C ILE A 62 0.69 9.38 -3.98
N ASN A 63 1.43 10.48 -4.13
CA ASN A 63 1.02 11.60 -4.97
C ASN A 63 0.88 11.22 -6.46
N LYS A 64 1.76 10.36 -6.98
CA LYS A 64 1.69 9.84 -8.36
C LYS A 64 0.41 9.02 -8.58
N ILE A 65 0.07 8.14 -7.64
CA ILE A 65 -1.16 7.32 -7.72
C ILE A 65 -2.38 8.23 -7.70
N ARG A 66 -2.45 9.20 -6.77
CA ARG A 66 -3.57 10.15 -6.67
C ARG A 66 -3.80 10.96 -7.94
N LYS A 67 -2.72 11.41 -8.59
CA LYS A 67 -2.81 12.12 -9.87
C LYS A 67 -3.31 11.23 -11.00
N LYS A 68 -2.95 9.95 -10.98
CA LYS A 68 -3.33 8.98 -12.01
C LYS A 68 -4.77 8.49 -11.84
N ASN A 69 -5.20 8.23 -10.61
CA ASN A 69 -6.53 7.79 -10.27
C ASN A 69 -6.93 8.38 -8.91
N SER A 70 -7.77 9.42 -8.94
CA SER A 70 -8.27 10.08 -7.72
C SER A 70 -9.13 9.15 -6.87
N ASN A 71 -9.75 8.14 -7.49
CA ASN A 71 -10.64 7.19 -6.83
C ASN A 71 -9.91 5.93 -6.37
N ALA A 72 -8.58 5.89 -6.49
CA ALA A 72 -7.78 4.75 -6.06
C ALA A 72 -7.60 4.74 -4.54
N HIS A 73 -7.75 3.54 -3.96
CA HIS A 73 -7.41 3.26 -2.58
C HIS A 73 -5.92 2.93 -2.47
N ILE A 74 -5.21 3.52 -1.51
CA ILE A 74 -3.75 3.38 -1.37
C ILE A 74 -3.42 2.81 0.01
N LEU A 75 -3.10 1.53 0.07
CA LEU A 75 -2.72 0.85 1.31
C LEU A 75 -1.21 0.95 1.52
N VAL A 76 -0.77 1.62 2.59
CA VAL A 76 0.63 1.60 3.01
C VAL A 76 0.84 0.54 4.08
N THR A 77 1.92 -0.25 3.96
CA THR A 77 2.34 -1.28 4.92
C THR A 77 3.86 -1.35 5.03
N GLY A 78 4.37 -2.23 5.88
CA GLY A 78 5.80 -2.39 6.20
C GLY A 78 6.25 -1.52 7.38
N CYS A 79 7.57 -1.46 7.59
CA CYS A 79 8.16 -0.81 8.77
C CYS A 79 7.77 0.68 8.89
N TYR A 80 7.54 1.38 7.78
CA TYR A 80 7.13 2.79 7.83
C TYR A 80 5.73 2.97 8.43
N ALA A 81 4.77 2.12 8.03
CA ALA A 81 3.43 2.11 8.59
C ALA A 81 3.41 1.80 10.09
N GLN A 82 4.33 0.94 10.55
CA GLN A 82 4.40 0.52 11.94
C GLN A 82 5.16 1.51 12.84
N LEU A 83 6.32 2.00 12.39
CA LEU A 83 7.22 2.80 13.22
C LEU A 83 6.92 4.30 13.15
N LYS A 84 6.35 4.78 12.03
CA LYS A 84 6.03 6.20 11.83
C LYS A 84 4.58 6.42 11.37
N PRO A 85 3.57 5.88 12.08
CA PRO A 85 2.17 6.00 11.67
C PRO A 85 1.70 7.47 11.63
N LYS A 86 2.18 8.32 12.55
CA LYS A 86 1.86 9.76 12.60
C LYS A 86 2.30 10.52 11.35
N GLU A 87 3.44 10.15 10.77
CA GLU A 87 3.97 10.79 9.56
C GLU A 87 3.18 10.41 8.30
N ILE A 88 2.64 9.20 8.27
CA ILE A 88 1.76 8.74 7.18
C ILE A 88 0.38 9.38 7.35
N LEU A 89 -0.17 9.38 8.57
CA LEU A 89 -1.42 10.05 8.93
C LEU A 89 -1.45 11.53 8.57
N SER A 90 -0.29 12.20 8.57
CA SER A 90 -0.20 13.61 8.21
C SER A 90 -0.33 13.86 6.69
N ILE A 91 -0.36 12.82 5.86
CA ILE A 91 -0.52 12.95 4.41
C ILE A 91 -2.01 13.22 4.12
N PRO A 92 -2.38 14.29 3.41
CA PRO A 92 -3.79 14.57 3.11
C PRO A 92 -4.46 13.45 2.34
N GLY A 93 -5.66 13.03 2.76
CA GLY A 93 -6.43 11.94 2.12
C GLY A 93 -6.15 10.55 2.69
N VAL A 94 -5.32 10.47 3.72
CA VAL A 94 -4.93 9.21 4.35
C VAL A 94 -5.79 9.02 5.62
N ASN A 95 -6.91 8.26 5.56
CA ASN A 95 -7.80 7.87 6.72
C ASN A 95 -7.73 6.40 7.22
N PRO A 96 -7.60 6.12 8.55
CA PRO A 96 -7.14 4.82 9.04
C PRO A 96 -8.11 3.73 8.63
N TYR A 97 -7.59 2.67 8.02
CA TYR A 97 -8.43 1.64 7.45
C TYR A 97 -7.98 0.25 7.91
N ARG A 98 -8.89 -0.43 8.59
CA ARG A 98 -8.72 -1.83 8.94
C ARG A 98 -9.54 -2.65 7.96
N CYS A 99 -8.89 -3.40 7.07
CA CYS A 99 -9.59 -4.30 6.17
C CYS A 99 -10.18 -5.47 6.98
N PRO A 100 -11.51 -5.66 7.02
CA PRO A 100 -12.13 -6.74 7.79
C PRO A 100 -11.95 -8.12 7.14
N SER A 101 -11.80 -8.16 5.82
CA SER A 101 -11.77 -9.39 5.01
C SER A 101 -10.37 -9.85 4.62
N LEU A 102 -9.36 -8.98 4.66
CA LEU A 102 -7.95 -9.36 4.55
C LEU A 102 -7.32 -9.33 5.93
N TYR A 103 -7.29 -10.49 6.60
CA TYR A 103 -6.52 -10.68 7.82
C TYR A 103 -5.04 -10.87 7.46
N VAL A 104 -4.41 -9.86 6.85
CA VAL A 104 -2.97 -9.92 6.61
C VAL A 104 -2.29 -9.72 7.97
N SER A 105 -1.83 -10.84 8.53
CA SER A 105 -0.96 -10.96 9.71
C SER A 105 -0.45 -9.62 10.27
N ASN A 106 -1.14 -9.07 11.28
CA ASN A 106 -0.69 -8.01 12.22
C ASN A 106 0.13 -6.82 11.68
N LYS A 107 0.10 -6.53 10.38
CA LYS A 107 0.92 -5.49 9.74
C LYS A 107 0.01 -4.36 9.31
N THR A 108 -0.18 -3.41 10.23
CA THR A 108 -0.96 -2.18 10.10
C THR A 108 -1.15 -1.74 8.64
N PHE A 109 -2.39 -1.85 8.12
CA PHE A 109 -2.77 -1.27 6.85
C PHE A 109 -3.20 0.15 7.07
N LEU A 110 -2.66 1.02 6.24
CA LEU A 110 -2.81 2.44 6.39
C LEU A 110 -3.36 3.00 5.06
N PHE A 111 -4.70 3.10 5.07
CA PHE A 111 -5.54 4.21 4.59
C PHE A 111 -6.29 4.15 3.22
N LEU A 112 -7.50 4.72 3.19
CA LEU A 112 -8.36 4.94 2.00
C LEU A 112 -8.39 6.44 1.66
N ASN A 113 -8.23 6.81 0.38
CA ASN A 113 -8.72 8.11 -0.11
C ASN A 113 -10.25 8.03 -0.24
N ASN A 114 -10.92 9.08 0.23
CA ASN A 114 -12.19 9.57 -0.30
C ASN A 114 -11.86 10.74 -1.22
#